data_AF-A0A2G8CXF4-F1
#
_entry.id   AF-A0A2G8CXF4-F1
#
_cell.length_a   1.000
_cell.length_b   1.000
_cell.length_c   1.000
_cell.angle_alpha   90.00
_cell.angle_beta   90.00
_cell.angle_gamma   90.00
#
_symmetry.space_group_name_H-M   'P 1'
#
loop_
_entity.id
_entity.type
_entity.pdbx_description
1 polymer ?
#
loop_
_entity_poly.entity_id
_entity_poly.type
_entity_poly.pdbx_seq_one_letter_code
_entity_poly.pdbx_strand_id
1 'polypeptide(L)'
;MTEQFVAPGLEEFEAALPIVHRVTQRTPLETSRYLAEILGVPTVYLKCENLQRTGAYKLRGAYNRLSQLTEEERARGVVAASAGNHAQGVAFAARELGIKATIFTPLGVALPKLQATRNYGADVVLEGQIFDETNVAAQAFVRETGATFIPPFDHPAVIAGQGTVALEMLEAAPDIETIVVPIGGGGLISGVAAAAKLRAEREGRPMRIIGVQAENASPFVRSIVAGHPVTVKTKPTIADGIAVARPGDLTFEMVRDYVDEIVTVSDDDIARAIVVLLERAKLVVEPAGAAGVAAMLAGKINASGPTATILSGGNIDPLLLQRVIGHGLAASARYMKLRILLPDIPGQLVRTASIVAEANANVVEVIHTRHATELPISEVELELHIETRGHEHGEAVAQALRDAGYTVRVGEKY
;
A
#
# COMPACT_ATOMS: atom_id res chain seq x y z
N MET A 1 -19.24 -24.27 13.24
CA MET A 1 -18.02 -25.09 13.13
C MET A 1 -17.07 -24.31 12.25
N THR A 2 -15.97 -23.80 12.79
CA THR A 2 -14.88 -23.25 11.97
C THR A 2 -14.25 -24.42 11.23
N GLU A 3 -14.37 -24.47 9.91
CA GLU A 3 -13.54 -25.36 9.09
C GLU A 3 -12.08 -25.10 9.46
N GLN A 4 -11.41 -26.10 10.01
CA GLN A 4 -9.98 -26.03 10.28
C GLN A 4 -9.28 -26.17 8.93
N PHE A 5 -8.93 -25.03 8.35
CA PHE A 5 -8.24 -24.99 7.07
C PHE A 5 -6.78 -25.41 7.25
N VAL A 6 -6.30 -26.30 6.38
CA VAL A 6 -4.89 -26.69 6.31
C VAL A 6 -4.14 -25.72 5.40
N ALA A 7 -2.92 -25.33 5.78
CA ALA A 7 -2.05 -24.52 4.95
C ALA A 7 -1.75 -25.21 3.61
N PRO A 8 -1.82 -24.52 2.45
CA PRO A 8 -1.46 -25.11 1.16
C PRO A 8 0.02 -25.54 1.12
N GLY A 9 0.31 -26.70 0.54
CA GLY A 9 1.66 -27.16 0.25
C GLY A 9 2.17 -26.65 -1.10
N LEU A 10 3.41 -27.03 -1.45
CA LEU A 10 4.05 -26.58 -2.69
C LEU A 10 3.27 -27.02 -3.94
N GLU A 11 2.73 -28.24 -3.92
CA GLU A 11 1.95 -28.79 -5.04
C GLU A 11 0.66 -27.98 -5.29
N GLU A 12 -0.03 -27.53 -4.24
CA GLU A 12 -1.21 -26.67 -4.39
C GLU A 12 -0.86 -25.29 -4.97
N PHE A 13 0.29 -24.71 -4.61
CA PHE A 13 0.77 -23.47 -5.22
C PHE A 13 1.12 -23.68 -6.70
N GLU A 14 1.83 -24.76 -7.03
CA GLU A 14 2.20 -25.11 -8.41
C GLU A 14 0.94 -25.41 -9.26
N ALA A 15 -0.08 -26.04 -8.69
CA ALA A 15 -1.36 -26.31 -9.35
C ALA A 15 -2.22 -25.04 -9.55
N ALA A 16 -2.12 -24.07 -8.64
CA ALA A 16 -2.83 -22.79 -8.76
C ALA A 16 -2.26 -21.92 -9.90
N LEU A 17 -0.95 -22.03 -10.20
CA LEU A 17 -0.28 -21.20 -11.20
C LEU A 17 -0.91 -21.27 -12.61
N PRO A 18 -1.11 -22.45 -13.24
CA PRO A 18 -1.75 -22.52 -14.55
C PRO A 18 -3.24 -22.10 -14.51
N ILE A 19 -3.90 -22.20 -13.35
CA ILE A 19 -5.29 -21.75 -13.20
C ILE A 19 -5.34 -20.22 -13.24
N VAL A 20 -4.52 -19.53 -12.44
CA VAL A 20 -4.51 -18.06 -12.41
C VAL A 20 -4.05 -17.47 -13.75
N HIS A 21 -3.09 -18.10 -14.43
CA HIS A 21 -2.59 -17.67 -15.75
C HIS A 21 -3.65 -17.67 -16.86
N ARG A 22 -4.82 -18.28 -16.66
CA ARG A 22 -5.96 -18.15 -17.59
C ARG A 22 -6.47 -16.72 -17.69
N VAL A 23 -6.34 -15.93 -16.62
CA VAL A 23 -6.85 -14.56 -16.55
C VAL A 23 -5.79 -13.53 -16.18
N THR A 24 -4.69 -13.93 -15.56
CA THR A 24 -3.63 -12.99 -15.15
C THR A 24 -2.61 -12.79 -16.24
N GLN A 25 -2.00 -11.60 -16.26
CA GLN A 25 -0.75 -11.37 -16.97
C GLN A 25 0.43 -11.86 -16.12
N ARG A 26 1.49 -12.36 -16.76
CA ARG A 26 2.79 -12.52 -16.09
C ARG A 26 3.38 -11.12 -15.89
N THR A 27 3.25 -10.58 -14.69
CA THR A 27 3.67 -9.20 -14.41
C THR A 27 5.19 -9.05 -14.45
N PRO A 28 5.73 -7.91 -14.91
CA PRO A 28 7.16 -7.68 -14.96
C PRO A 28 7.84 -7.83 -13.59
N LEU A 29 9.10 -8.29 -13.62
CA LEU A 29 10.03 -8.25 -12.50
C LEU A 29 11.13 -7.25 -12.85
N GLU A 30 10.90 -5.98 -12.53
CA GLU A 30 11.82 -4.90 -12.87
C GLU A 30 12.99 -4.86 -11.90
N THR A 31 14.11 -4.25 -12.29
CA THR A 31 15.25 -4.01 -11.39
C THR A 31 15.34 -2.54 -11.01
N SER A 32 15.79 -2.26 -9.78
CA SER A 32 16.00 -0.90 -9.28
C SER A 32 17.40 -0.72 -8.74
N ARG A 33 18.27 -0.08 -9.54
CA ARG A 33 19.62 0.31 -9.10
C ARG A 33 19.59 1.26 -7.91
N TYR A 34 18.66 2.22 -7.93
CA TYR A 34 18.50 3.19 -6.84
C TYR A 34 18.19 2.51 -5.50
N LEU A 35 17.30 1.52 -5.47
CA LEU A 35 16.99 0.80 -4.24
C LEU A 35 18.09 -0.18 -3.84
N ALA A 36 18.80 -0.77 -4.80
CA ALA A 36 19.96 -1.60 -4.54
C ALA A 36 21.08 -0.82 -3.84
N GLU A 37 21.36 0.41 -4.30
CA GLU A 37 22.32 1.33 -3.66
C GLU A 37 21.89 1.70 -2.23
N ILE A 38 20.61 2.01 -2.01
CA ILE A 38 20.08 2.34 -0.67
C ILE A 38 20.20 1.17 0.30
N LEU A 39 19.88 -0.04 -0.16
CA LEU A 39 19.88 -1.23 0.68
C LEU A 39 21.29 -1.84 0.82
N GLY A 40 22.24 -1.45 -0.02
CA GLY A 40 23.60 -2.01 -0.03
C GLY A 40 23.66 -3.47 -0.52
N VAL A 41 22.75 -3.86 -1.42
CA VAL A 41 22.64 -5.22 -1.98
C VAL A 41 22.96 -5.23 -3.48
N PRO A 42 23.34 -6.38 -4.08
CA PRO A 42 23.66 -6.44 -5.50
C PRO A 42 22.48 -6.06 -6.41
N THR A 43 21.26 -6.48 -6.06
CA THR A 43 20.06 -6.27 -6.88
C THR A 43 18.83 -6.09 -6.02
N VAL A 44 17.98 -5.13 -6.39
CA VAL A 44 16.60 -5.04 -5.91
C VAL A 44 15.64 -5.27 -7.08
N TYR A 45 14.75 -6.24 -6.92
CA TYR A 45 13.68 -6.55 -7.87
C TYR A 45 12.33 -5.96 -7.41
N LEU A 46 11.55 -5.47 -8.37
CA LEU A 46 10.20 -4.95 -8.18
C LEU A 46 9.21 -5.86 -8.91
N LYS A 47 8.43 -6.64 -8.18
CA LYS A 47 7.36 -7.47 -8.76
C LYS A 47 6.11 -6.61 -8.96
N CYS A 48 5.82 -6.26 -10.22
CA CYS A 48 4.87 -5.22 -10.61
C CYS A 48 3.42 -5.71 -10.64
N GLU A 49 2.88 -6.18 -9.51
CA GLU A 49 1.46 -6.57 -9.41
C GLU A 49 0.47 -5.39 -9.57
N ASN A 50 0.95 -4.15 -9.47
CA ASN A 50 0.24 -2.94 -9.86
C ASN A 50 -0.13 -2.90 -11.35
N LEU A 51 0.58 -3.67 -12.19
CA LEU A 51 0.29 -3.80 -13.63
C LEU A 51 -0.58 -5.04 -13.95
N GLN A 52 -1.01 -5.80 -12.94
CA GLN A 52 -1.92 -6.91 -13.15
C GLN A 52 -3.27 -6.42 -13.71
N ARG A 53 -4.05 -7.31 -14.34
CA ARG A 53 -5.47 -7.02 -14.60
C ARG A 53 -6.15 -6.66 -13.28
N THR A 54 -7.09 -5.73 -13.32
CA THR A 54 -7.69 -5.07 -12.13
C THR A 54 -6.73 -4.20 -11.29
N GLY A 55 -5.47 -4.04 -11.73
CA GLY A 55 -4.49 -3.15 -11.10
C GLY A 55 -3.89 -3.67 -9.78
N ALA A 56 -4.07 -4.94 -9.42
CA ALA A 56 -3.54 -5.51 -8.18
C ALA A 56 -3.48 -7.05 -8.20
N TYR A 57 -2.71 -7.61 -7.27
CA TYR A 57 -2.52 -9.07 -7.11
C TYR A 57 -3.81 -9.85 -6.80
N LYS A 58 -4.85 -9.18 -6.26
CA LYS A 58 -6.06 -9.81 -5.71
C LYS A 58 -6.80 -10.72 -6.69
N LEU A 59 -6.69 -10.45 -8.00
CA LEU A 59 -7.25 -11.29 -9.04
C LEU A 59 -6.79 -12.75 -8.95
N ARG A 60 -5.53 -13.00 -8.56
CA ARG A 60 -4.96 -14.35 -8.50
C ARG A 60 -5.74 -15.25 -7.54
N GLY A 61 -5.82 -14.87 -6.26
CA GLY A 61 -6.58 -15.63 -5.27
C GLY A 61 -8.09 -15.63 -5.49
N ALA A 62 -8.67 -14.53 -5.99
CA ALA A 62 -10.08 -14.50 -6.32
C ALA A 62 -10.42 -15.53 -7.42
N TYR A 63 -9.71 -15.49 -8.54
CA TYR A 63 -9.94 -16.41 -9.64
C TYR A 63 -9.66 -17.86 -9.25
N ASN A 64 -8.60 -18.14 -8.50
CA ASN A 64 -8.33 -19.48 -8.01
C ASN A 64 -9.49 -20.02 -7.17
N ARG A 65 -9.98 -19.24 -6.19
CA ARG A 65 -11.11 -19.66 -5.35
C ARG A 65 -12.39 -19.87 -6.15
N LEU A 66 -12.73 -18.94 -7.05
CA LEU A 66 -13.97 -19.04 -7.83
C LEU A 66 -13.92 -20.21 -8.83
N SER A 67 -12.75 -20.52 -9.39
CA SER A 67 -12.60 -21.62 -10.34
C SER A 67 -12.90 -23.00 -9.72
N GLN A 68 -12.76 -23.12 -8.41
CA GLN A 68 -12.99 -24.34 -7.63
C GLN A 68 -14.43 -24.47 -7.10
N LEU A 69 -15.29 -23.49 -7.37
CA LEU A 69 -16.71 -23.60 -6.98
C LEU A 69 -17.40 -24.71 -7.78
N THR A 70 -18.22 -25.48 -7.07
CA THR A 70 -19.15 -26.46 -7.66
C THR A 70 -20.20 -25.77 -8.51
N GLU A 71 -20.85 -26.52 -9.42
CA GLU A 71 -21.95 -25.98 -10.23
C GLU A 71 -23.09 -25.43 -9.37
N GLU A 72 -23.40 -26.05 -8.23
CA GLU A 72 -24.43 -25.57 -7.30
C GLU A 72 -24.05 -24.23 -6.67
N GLU A 73 -22.81 -24.08 -6.20
CA GLU A 73 -22.32 -22.80 -5.66
C GLU A 73 -22.30 -21.72 -6.74
N ARG A 74 -21.85 -22.04 -7.96
CA ARG A 74 -21.85 -21.11 -9.10
C ARG A 74 -23.25 -20.63 -9.44
N ALA A 75 -24.23 -21.54 -9.44
CA ALA A 75 -25.64 -21.22 -9.73
C ALA A 75 -26.26 -20.29 -8.69
N ARG A 76 -25.85 -20.39 -7.42
CA ARG A 76 -26.28 -19.47 -6.34
C ARG A 76 -25.57 -18.11 -6.39
N GLY A 77 -24.47 -18.02 -7.12
CA GLY A 77 -23.65 -16.81 -7.24
C GLY A 77 -22.71 -16.62 -6.06
N VAL A 78 -21.91 -15.56 -6.15
CA VAL A 78 -20.88 -15.22 -5.16
C VAL A 78 -21.11 -13.85 -4.56
N VAL A 79 -20.62 -13.67 -3.33
CA VAL A 79 -20.71 -12.42 -2.60
C VAL A 79 -19.39 -12.07 -1.93
N ALA A 80 -19.02 -10.79 -1.93
CA ALA A 80 -17.86 -10.30 -1.22
C ALA A 80 -18.13 -8.92 -0.62
N ALA A 81 -17.46 -8.60 0.49
CA ALA A 81 -17.42 -7.27 1.07
C ALA A 81 -16.05 -6.64 0.80
N SER A 82 -16.00 -5.53 0.04
CA SER A 82 -14.80 -4.75 -0.20
C SER A 82 -15.11 -3.44 -0.91
N ALA A 83 -14.29 -2.41 -0.68
CA ALA A 83 -14.33 -1.14 -1.40
C ALA A 83 -13.20 -0.98 -2.43
N GLY A 84 -12.40 -2.02 -2.69
CA GLY A 84 -11.16 -1.88 -3.46
C GLY A 84 -10.71 -3.13 -4.21
N ASN A 85 -9.43 -3.47 -4.12
CA ASN A 85 -8.80 -4.47 -4.98
C ASN A 85 -9.47 -5.84 -4.94
N HIS A 86 -10.00 -6.26 -3.78
CA HIS A 86 -10.72 -7.53 -3.67
C HIS A 86 -12.06 -7.50 -4.41
N ALA A 87 -12.82 -6.41 -4.29
CA ALA A 87 -14.07 -6.22 -5.03
C ALA A 87 -13.84 -6.33 -6.55
N GLN A 88 -12.81 -5.66 -7.06
CA GLN A 88 -12.48 -5.71 -8.49
C GLN A 88 -11.98 -7.10 -8.92
N GLY A 89 -11.14 -7.75 -8.11
CA GLY A 89 -10.66 -9.11 -8.38
C GLY A 89 -11.79 -10.14 -8.43
N VAL A 90 -12.74 -10.08 -7.49
CA VAL A 90 -13.92 -10.97 -7.48
C VAL A 90 -14.85 -10.66 -8.65
N ALA A 91 -15.16 -9.38 -8.90
CA ALA A 91 -16.03 -8.99 -10.01
C ALA A 91 -15.46 -9.45 -11.37
N PHE A 92 -14.16 -9.22 -11.59
CA PHE A 92 -13.49 -9.69 -12.80
C PHE A 92 -13.52 -11.22 -12.91
N ALA A 93 -13.12 -11.92 -11.85
CA ALA A 93 -13.06 -13.39 -11.86
C ALA A 93 -14.44 -14.02 -12.10
N ALA A 94 -15.48 -13.48 -11.47
CA ALA A 94 -16.85 -13.96 -11.63
C ALA A 94 -17.35 -13.77 -13.07
N ARG A 95 -17.06 -12.63 -13.70
CA ARG A 95 -17.38 -12.38 -15.11
C ARG A 95 -16.74 -13.42 -16.02
N GLU A 96 -15.44 -13.67 -15.88
CA GLU A 96 -14.72 -14.64 -16.73
C GLU A 96 -15.23 -16.07 -16.56
N LEU A 97 -15.80 -16.40 -15.39
CA LEU A 97 -16.37 -17.71 -15.07
C LEU A 97 -17.88 -17.81 -15.30
N GLY A 98 -18.54 -16.72 -15.74
CA GLY A 98 -19.99 -16.68 -15.92
C GLY A 98 -20.80 -16.77 -14.63
N ILE A 99 -20.23 -16.35 -13.50
CA ILE A 99 -20.85 -16.42 -12.17
C ILE A 99 -21.43 -15.04 -11.81
N LYS A 100 -22.65 -15.01 -11.28
CA LYS A 100 -23.23 -13.77 -10.74
C LYS A 100 -22.47 -13.33 -9.50
N ALA A 101 -21.99 -12.09 -9.46
CA ALA A 101 -21.29 -11.52 -8.31
C ALA A 101 -22.06 -10.34 -7.70
N THR A 102 -22.27 -10.40 -6.39
CA THR A 102 -22.79 -9.29 -5.59
C THR A 102 -21.68 -8.75 -4.69
N ILE A 103 -21.37 -7.46 -4.80
CA ILE A 103 -20.30 -6.83 -4.04
C ILE A 103 -20.90 -5.81 -3.08
N PHE A 104 -20.71 -6.03 -1.79
CA PHE A 104 -21.06 -5.09 -0.75
C PHE A 104 -19.89 -4.12 -0.55
N THR A 105 -20.20 -2.83 -0.63
CA THR A 105 -19.23 -1.75 -0.58
C THR A 105 -19.74 -0.63 0.33
N PRO A 106 -18.91 -0.02 1.19
CA PRO A 106 -19.33 1.10 2.03
C PRO A 106 -19.72 2.33 1.20
N LEU A 107 -20.60 3.17 1.74
CA LEU A 107 -21.12 4.38 1.09
C LEU A 107 -20.03 5.38 0.68
N GLY A 108 -18.94 5.46 1.45
CA GLY A 108 -17.82 6.38 1.22
C GLY A 108 -16.77 5.90 0.20
N VAL A 109 -17.04 4.84 -0.58
CA VAL A 109 -16.09 4.33 -1.57
C VAL A 109 -15.70 5.38 -2.62
N ALA A 110 -14.43 5.41 -3.00
CA ALA A 110 -13.95 6.26 -4.08
C ALA A 110 -14.65 5.90 -5.41
N LEU A 111 -15.12 6.90 -6.13
CA LEU A 111 -15.88 6.74 -7.38
C LEU A 111 -15.16 5.85 -8.41
N PRO A 112 -13.84 5.97 -8.66
CA PRO A 112 -13.14 5.10 -9.60
C PRO A 112 -13.20 3.62 -9.21
N LYS A 113 -13.09 3.29 -7.91
CA LYS A 113 -13.15 1.91 -7.41
C LYS A 113 -14.55 1.33 -7.59
N LEU A 114 -15.59 2.12 -7.29
CA LEU A 114 -16.99 1.75 -7.50
C LEU A 114 -17.31 1.50 -8.98
N GLN A 115 -16.90 2.41 -9.86
CA GLN A 115 -17.13 2.30 -11.30
C GLN A 115 -16.40 1.09 -11.90
N ALA A 116 -15.15 0.85 -11.50
CA ALA A 116 -14.38 -0.31 -11.96
C ALA A 116 -15.11 -1.63 -11.61
N THR A 117 -15.58 -1.80 -10.38
CA THR A 117 -16.31 -3.00 -9.96
C THR A 117 -17.61 -3.19 -10.75
N ARG A 118 -18.38 -2.12 -10.98
CA ARG A 118 -19.60 -2.19 -11.83
C ARG A 118 -19.30 -2.52 -13.28
N ASN A 119 -18.24 -1.95 -13.84
CA ASN A 119 -17.84 -2.19 -15.23
C ASN A 119 -17.35 -3.63 -15.47
N TYR A 120 -16.95 -4.34 -14.42
CA TYR A 120 -16.71 -5.78 -14.48
C TYR A 120 -18.00 -6.63 -14.41
N GLY A 121 -19.17 -6.01 -14.31
CA GLY A 121 -20.47 -6.70 -14.36
C GLY A 121 -20.98 -7.22 -13.02
N ALA A 122 -20.41 -6.76 -11.91
CA ALA A 122 -20.91 -7.11 -10.57
C ALA A 122 -22.06 -6.20 -10.13
N ASP A 123 -23.02 -6.79 -9.42
CA ASP A 123 -24.08 -6.06 -8.72
C ASP A 123 -23.48 -5.42 -7.46
N VAL A 124 -23.31 -4.09 -7.46
CA VAL A 124 -22.71 -3.39 -6.31
C VAL A 124 -23.80 -2.83 -5.39
N VAL A 125 -23.81 -3.31 -4.16
CA VAL A 125 -24.69 -2.86 -3.07
C VAL A 125 -23.91 -1.90 -2.16
N LEU A 126 -24.38 -0.66 -2.07
CA LEU A 126 -23.80 0.34 -1.18
C LEU A 126 -24.45 0.27 0.20
N GLU A 127 -23.75 -0.28 1.18
CA GLU A 127 -24.28 -0.49 2.53
C GLU A 127 -23.19 -0.40 3.60
N GLY A 128 -23.51 0.28 4.69
CA GLY A 128 -22.59 0.57 5.79
C GLY A 128 -21.72 1.81 5.56
N GLN A 129 -21.29 2.43 6.64
CA GLN A 129 -20.33 3.54 6.68
C GLN A 129 -18.89 3.04 6.75
N ILE A 130 -18.69 1.89 7.40
CA ILE A 130 -17.38 1.25 7.60
C ILE A 130 -17.41 -0.21 7.14
N PHE A 131 -16.22 -0.78 6.94
CA PHE A 131 -16.07 -2.16 6.44
C PHE A 131 -16.83 -3.20 7.27
N ASP A 132 -16.82 -3.08 8.60
CA ASP A 132 -17.48 -4.05 9.48
C ASP A 132 -19.00 -4.10 9.24
N GLU A 133 -19.65 -2.95 9.07
CA GLU A 133 -21.07 -2.86 8.75
C GLU A 133 -21.36 -3.46 7.37
N THR A 134 -20.54 -3.12 6.37
CA THR A 134 -20.63 -3.69 5.01
C THR A 134 -20.47 -5.21 5.02
N ASN A 135 -19.56 -5.74 5.83
CA ASN A 135 -19.35 -7.18 5.95
C ASN A 135 -20.52 -7.88 6.64
N VAL A 136 -21.13 -7.26 7.66
CA VAL A 136 -22.35 -7.79 8.30
C VAL A 136 -23.49 -7.91 7.28
N ALA A 137 -23.69 -6.90 6.43
CA ALA A 137 -24.68 -6.93 5.36
C ALA A 137 -24.40 -8.04 4.33
N ALA A 138 -23.14 -8.18 3.89
CA ALA A 138 -22.73 -9.27 3.00
C ALA A 138 -23.01 -10.65 3.60
N GLN A 139 -22.72 -10.85 4.89
CA GLN A 139 -23.00 -12.11 5.58
C GLN A 139 -24.50 -12.36 5.76
N ALA A 140 -25.33 -11.32 5.90
CA ALA A 140 -26.78 -11.46 5.89
C ALA A 140 -27.28 -11.95 4.53
N PHE A 141 -26.76 -11.38 3.44
CA PHE A 141 -27.08 -11.79 2.08
C PHE A 141 -26.69 -13.26 1.80
N VAL A 142 -25.53 -13.71 2.30
CA VAL A 142 -25.13 -15.14 2.24
C VAL A 142 -26.20 -16.04 2.88
N ARG A 143 -26.66 -15.69 4.09
CA ARG A 143 -27.66 -16.48 4.83
C ARG A 143 -29.02 -16.52 4.12
N GLU A 144 -29.41 -15.43 3.48
CA GLU A 144 -30.70 -15.32 2.78
C GLU A 144 -30.70 -16.05 1.43
N THR A 145 -29.64 -15.89 0.65
CA THR A 145 -29.59 -16.34 -0.76
C THR A 145 -28.88 -17.68 -0.96
N GLY A 146 -28.05 -18.09 0.00
CA GLY A 146 -27.15 -19.22 -0.15
C GLY A 146 -25.97 -18.97 -1.10
N ALA A 147 -25.71 -17.72 -1.49
CA ALA A 147 -24.54 -17.34 -2.29
C ALA A 147 -23.23 -17.62 -1.53
N THR A 148 -22.17 -17.98 -2.26
CA THR A 148 -20.88 -18.29 -1.64
C THR A 148 -20.10 -17.02 -1.31
N PHE A 149 -19.78 -16.82 -0.03
CA PHE A 149 -18.90 -15.73 0.39
C PHE A 149 -17.46 -15.98 -0.09
N ILE A 150 -16.84 -14.94 -0.65
CA ILE A 150 -15.45 -15.00 -1.13
C ILE A 150 -14.56 -14.16 -0.21
N PRO A 151 -13.78 -14.79 0.69
CA PRO A 151 -12.94 -14.06 1.63
C PRO A 151 -11.84 -13.25 0.94
N PRO A 152 -11.48 -12.07 1.46
CA PRO A 152 -10.41 -11.25 0.91
C PRO A 152 -9.00 -11.82 1.14
N PHE A 153 -8.81 -12.73 2.10
CA PHE A 153 -7.49 -13.29 2.43
C PHE A 153 -7.52 -14.64 3.16
N ASP A 154 -8.41 -14.85 4.13
CA ASP A 154 -8.33 -15.99 5.06
C ASP A 154 -8.99 -17.27 4.51
N HIS A 155 -8.44 -17.80 3.41
CA HIS A 155 -8.95 -19.01 2.77
C HIS A 155 -7.82 -19.71 1.99
N PRO A 156 -7.66 -21.06 2.09
CA PRO A 156 -6.57 -21.79 1.42
C PRO A 156 -6.47 -21.53 -0.08
N ALA A 157 -7.57 -21.66 -0.83
CA ALA A 157 -7.58 -21.38 -2.27
C ALA A 157 -7.21 -19.93 -2.62
N VAL A 158 -7.60 -18.95 -1.79
CA VAL A 158 -7.20 -17.55 -2.00
C VAL A 158 -5.68 -17.43 -1.80
N ILE A 159 -5.16 -17.95 -0.70
CA ILE A 159 -3.73 -17.95 -0.36
C ILE A 159 -2.90 -18.67 -1.43
N ALA A 160 -3.34 -19.84 -1.89
CA ALA A 160 -2.71 -20.60 -2.97
C ALA A 160 -2.60 -19.78 -4.25
N GLY A 161 -3.68 -19.07 -4.63
CA GLY A 161 -3.64 -18.16 -5.76
C GLY A 161 -2.66 -17.01 -5.55
N GLN A 162 -2.62 -16.39 -4.37
CA GLN A 162 -1.67 -15.30 -4.11
C GLN A 162 -0.21 -15.79 -4.09
N GLY A 163 0.06 -17.01 -3.65
CA GLY A 163 1.40 -17.61 -3.62
C GLY A 163 2.03 -17.78 -5.00
N THR A 164 1.23 -17.80 -6.07
CA THR A 164 1.72 -17.81 -7.46
C THR A 164 2.61 -16.62 -7.80
N VAL A 165 2.49 -15.49 -7.07
CA VAL A 165 3.40 -14.34 -7.21
C VAL A 165 4.84 -14.75 -6.90
N ALA A 166 5.06 -15.57 -5.87
CA ALA A 166 6.39 -16.07 -5.51
C ALA A 166 6.95 -17.01 -6.58
N LEU A 167 6.12 -17.91 -7.10
CA LEU A 167 6.53 -18.84 -8.15
C LEU A 167 7.00 -18.10 -9.40
N GLU A 168 6.28 -17.05 -9.84
CA GLU A 168 6.71 -16.22 -10.97
C GLU A 168 8.01 -15.46 -10.68
N MET A 169 8.19 -14.95 -9.46
CA MET A 169 9.44 -14.26 -9.10
C MET A 169 10.63 -15.21 -9.13
N LEU A 170 10.49 -16.41 -8.57
CA LEU A 170 11.55 -17.40 -8.48
C LEU A 170 11.84 -18.10 -9.82
N GLU A 171 10.85 -18.20 -10.71
CA GLU A 171 11.05 -18.61 -12.11
C GLU A 171 11.90 -17.57 -12.86
N ALA A 172 11.61 -16.28 -12.68
CA ALA A 172 12.29 -15.19 -13.40
C ALA A 172 13.67 -14.83 -12.83
N ALA A 173 13.84 -14.90 -11.51
CA ALA A 173 15.07 -14.60 -10.80
C ALA A 173 15.29 -15.64 -9.68
N PRO A 174 15.86 -16.82 -10.03
CA PRO A 174 16.10 -17.89 -9.06
C PRO A 174 17.06 -17.47 -7.94
N ASP A 175 17.88 -16.45 -8.13
CA ASP A 175 18.87 -15.93 -7.20
C ASP A 175 18.30 -15.09 -6.04
N ILE A 176 17.01 -14.75 -6.04
CA ILE A 176 16.38 -13.97 -4.95
C ILE A 176 16.61 -14.65 -3.58
N GLU A 177 17.16 -13.93 -2.61
CA GLU A 177 17.40 -14.44 -1.25
C GLU A 177 16.42 -13.87 -0.23
N THR A 178 15.90 -12.66 -0.46
CA THR A 178 14.95 -11.98 0.44
C THR A 178 13.74 -11.47 -0.32
N ILE A 179 12.53 -11.67 0.21
CA ILE A 179 11.28 -11.12 -0.35
C ILE A 179 10.59 -10.25 0.70
N VAL A 180 10.33 -9.00 0.35
CA VAL A 180 9.62 -8.01 1.18
C VAL A 180 8.17 -7.88 0.71
N VAL A 181 7.21 -8.17 1.60
CA VAL A 181 5.79 -8.31 1.26
C VAL A 181 4.90 -7.42 2.13
N PRO A 182 4.00 -6.60 1.56
CA PRO A 182 3.03 -5.85 2.34
C PRO A 182 1.99 -6.78 3.01
N ILE A 183 1.59 -6.45 4.24
CA ILE A 183 0.65 -7.24 5.05
C ILE A 183 -0.57 -6.41 5.46
N GLY A 184 -1.73 -6.79 4.94
CA GLY A 184 -3.04 -6.43 5.50
C GLY A 184 -3.56 -7.56 6.39
N GLY A 185 -4.50 -8.34 5.87
CA GLY A 185 -5.05 -9.52 6.54
C GLY A 185 -4.19 -10.79 6.43
N GLY A 186 -3.03 -10.74 5.75
CA GLY A 186 -2.07 -11.85 5.69
C GLY A 186 -2.09 -12.69 4.40
N GLY A 187 -3.17 -12.70 3.63
CA GLY A 187 -3.32 -13.65 2.50
C GLY A 187 -2.21 -13.61 1.44
N LEU A 188 -1.69 -12.42 1.09
CA LEU A 188 -0.55 -12.30 0.16
C LEU A 188 0.74 -12.85 0.78
N ILE A 189 1.11 -12.38 1.98
CA ILE A 189 2.36 -12.80 2.61
C ILE A 189 2.33 -14.27 2.98
N SER A 190 1.22 -14.83 3.44
CA SER A 190 1.12 -16.26 3.75
C SER A 190 1.38 -17.10 2.50
N GLY A 191 0.79 -16.74 1.36
CA GLY A 191 0.98 -17.46 0.11
C GLY A 191 2.39 -17.31 -0.43
N VAL A 192 2.93 -16.08 -0.44
CA VAL A 192 4.29 -15.80 -0.93
C VAL A 192 5.35 -16.46 -0.04
N ALA A 193 5.21 -16.36 1.27
CA ALA A 193 6.15 -16.91 2.23
C ALA A 193 6.23 -18.43 2.12
N ALA A 194 5.08 -19.11 2.18
CA ALA A 194 5.02 -20.56 2.10
C ALA A 194 5.54 -21.07 0.75
N ALA A 195 5.06 -20.52 -0.37
CA ALA A 195 5.51 -20.93 -1.70
C ALA A 195 7.02 -20.72 -1.90
N ALA A 196 7.55 -19.57 -1.47
CA ALA A 196 8.98 -19.27 -1.62
C ALA A 196 9.85 -20.14 -0.71
N LYS A 197 9.48 -20.32 0.57
CA LYS A 197 10.22 -21.14 1.54
C LYS A 197 10.23 -22.61 1.14
N LEU A 198 9.07 -23.18 0.77
CA LEU A 198 8.97 -24.58 0.34
C LEU A 198 9.75 -24.83 -0.97
N ARG A 199 9.71 -23.88 -1.91
CA ARG A 199 10.50 -23.96 -3.14
C ARG A 199 12.00 -23.91 -2.86
N ALA A 200 12.42 -22.98 -2.01
CA ALA A 200 13.81 -22.81 -1.58
C ALA A 200 14.33 -24.03 -0.81
N GLU A 201 13.52 -24.61 0.08
CA GLU A 201 13.85 -25.83 0.82
C GLU A 201 14.07 -27.02 -0.14
N ARG A 202 13.18 -27.20 -1.11
CA ARG A 202 13.32 -28.23 -2.16
C ARG A 202 14.62 -28.06 -2.97
N GLU A 203 15.10 -26.83 -3.13
CA GLU A 203 16.33 -26.49 -3.86
C GLU A 203 17.57 -26.41 -2.94
N GLY A 204 17.41 -26.62 -1.62
CA GLY A 204 18.50 -26.59 -0.65
C GLY A 204 19.11 -25.20 -0.42
N ARG A 205 18.31 -24.13 -0.55
CA ARG A 205 18.77 -22.73 -0.42
C ARG A 205 18.01 -21.98 0.68
N PRO A 206 18.65 -21.00 1.35
CA PRO A 206 17.95 -20.13 2.29
C PRO A 206 17.00 -19.20 1.53
N MET A 207 15.90 -18.85 2.18
CA MET A 207 14.95 -17.83 1.72
C MET A 207 14.51 -17.05 2.94
N ARG A 208 14.54 -15.72 2.85
CA ARG A 208 14.06 -14.84 3.92
C ARG A 208 12.84 -14.05 3.48
N ILE A 209 11.83 -13.96 4.34
CA ILE A 209 10.59 -13.25 4.09
C ILE A 209 10.41 -12.18 5.16
N ILE A 210 10.24 -10.93 4.71
CA ILE A 210 10.00 -9.79 5.59
C ILE A 210 8.64 -9.19 5.26
N GLY A 211 7.79 -9.11 6.27
CA GLY A 211 6.48 -8.49 6.18
C GLY A 211 6.49 -7.00 6.52
N VAL A 212 5.64 -6.22 5.86
CA VAL A 212 5.52 -4.78 6.13
C VAL A 212 4.07 -4.38 6.39
N GLN A 213 3.81 -3.78 7.55
CA GLN A 213 2.50 -3.20 7.91
C GLN A 213 2.53 -1.67 7.93
N ALA A 214 1.38 -1.03 7.73
CA ALA A 214 1.22 0.37 8.10
C ALA A 214 1.22 0.47 9.64
N GLU A 215 1.98 1.41 10.21
CA GLU A 215 2.06 1.61 11.67
C GLU A 215 0.66 1.79 12.30
N ASN A 216 -0.21 2.53 11.61
CA ASN A 216 -1.59 2.81 12.03
C ASN A 216 -2.55 1.61 11.96
N ALA A 217 -2.14 0.50 11.33
CA ALA A 217 -2.91 -0.74 11.22
C ALA A 217 -1.96 -1.96 11.22
N SER A 218 -1.36 -2.24 12.39
CA SER A 218 -0.28 -3.22 12.57
C SER A 218 -0.62 -4.38 13.52
N PRO A 219 -1.68 -5.18 13.26
CA PRO A 219 -2.10 -6.21 14.20
C PRO A 219 -1.19 -7.44 14.31
N PHE A 220 -0.37 -7.76 13.29
CA PHE A 220 0.46 -8.98 13.33
C PHE A 220 1.56 -8.87 14.37
N VAL A 221 2.19 -7.69 14.53
CA VAL A 221 3.21 -7.46 15.57
C VAL A 221 2.67 -7.83 16.95
N ARG A 222 1.45 -7.37 17.29
CA ARG A 222 0.81 -7.70 18.57
C ARG A 222 0.35 -9.14 18.65
N SER A 223 -0.14 -9.70 17.55
CA SER A 223 -0.63 -11.08 17.50
C SER A 223 0.49 -12.10 17.70
N ILE A 224 1.68 -11.85 17.12
CA ILE A 224 2.86 -12.71 17.31
C ILE A 224 3.29 -12.72 18.78
N VAL A 225 3.35 -11.55 19.42
CA VAL A 225 3.68 -11.44 20.85
C VAL A 225 2.64 -12.15 21.73
N ALA A 226 1.36 -12.06 21.36
CA ALA A 226 0.27 -12.72 22.08
C ALA A 226 0.17 -14.23 21.81
N GLY A 227 0.80 -14.75 20.76
CA GLY A 227 0.70 -16.14 20.33
C GLY A 227 -0.62 -16.52 19.65
N HIS A 228 -1.52 -15.56 19.41
CA HIS A 228 -2.80 -15.76 18.72
C HIS A 228 -3.26 -14.47 18.01
N PRO A 229 -4.19 -14.52 17.04
CA PRO A 229 -4.72 -13.32 16.40
C PRO A 229 -5.36 -12.37 17.42
N VAL A 230 -4.94 -11.11 17.43
CA VAL A 230 -5.53 -10.04 18.25
C VAL A 230 -6.10 -8.93 17.39
N THR A 231 -7.23 -8.38 17.81
CA THR A 231 -7.80 -7.17 17.20
C THR A 231 -7.14 -5.94 17.80
N VAL A 232 -6.68 -5.03 16.94
CA VAL A 232 -6.13 -3.74 17.34
C VAL A 232 -7.06 -2.61 16.94
N LYS A 233 -7.05 -1.53 17.73
CA LYS A 233 -7.68 -0.27 17.31
C LYS A 233 -6.83 0.36 16.22
N THR A 234 -7.36 0.44 15.01
CA THR A 234 -6.70 1.12 13.89
C THR A 234 -6.82 2.63 14.01
N LYS A 235 -5.87 3.34 13.41
CA LYS A 235 -5.93 4.78 13.16
C LYS A 235 -6.09 5.00 11.65
N PRO A 236 -6.56 6.18 11.19
CA PRO A 236 -6.57 6.50 9.76
C PRO A 236 -5.19 6.30 9.13
N THR A 237 -5.15 5.71 7.94
CA THR A 237 -3.93 5.54 7.15
C THR A 237 -4.22 5.71 5.67
N ILE A 238 -3.26 6.24 4.90
CA ILE A 238 -3.35 6.27 3.43
C ILE A 238 -3.30 4.86 2.82
N ALA A 239 -2.82 3.85 3.55
CA ALA A 239 -2.66 2.48 3.07
C ALA A 239 -3.91 1.62 3.31
N ASP A 240 -5.02 2.01 2.69
CA ASP A 240 -6.33 1.36 2.82
C ASP A 240 -6.30 -0.16 2.52
N GLY A 241 -5.53 -0.58 1.52
CA GLY A 241 -5.38 -2.01 1.15
C GLY A 241 -4.75 -2.90 2.23
N ILE A 242 -4.07 -2.31 3.23
CA ILE A 242 -3.48 -3.03 4.37
C ILE A 242 -4.02 -2.52 5.73
N ALA A 243 -5.09 -1.73 5.74
CA ALA A 243 -5.74 -1.21 6.94
C ALA A 243 -6.63 -2.26 7.62
N VAL A 244 -6.04 -3.37 8.09
CA VAL A 244 -6.77 -4.49 8.70
C VAL A 244 -6.56 -4.51 10.21
N ALA A 245 -7.65 -4.65 10.97
CA ALA A 245 -7.62 -4.57 12.43
C ALA A 245 -7.24 -5.89 13.13
N ARG A 246 -7.41 -7.03 12.46
CA ARG A 246 -7.15 -8.36 13.03
C ARG A 246 -6.63 -9.29 11.92
N PRO A 247 -5.59 -10.12 12.15
CA PRO A 247 -5.20 -11.16 11.21
C PRO A 247 -6.34 -12.14 10.97
N GLY A 248 -6.29 -12.85 9.84
CA GLY A 248 -7.04 -14.09 9.71
C GLY A 248 -6.48 -15.20 10.60
N ASP A 249 -7.26 -16.23 10.88
CA ASP A 249 -6.83 -17.33 11.74
C ASP A 249 -5.80 -18.20 11.03
N LEU A 250 -6.10 -18.61 9.78
CA LEU A 250 -5.18 -19.40 8.96
C LEU A 250 -3.94 -18.57 8.59
N THR A 251 -4.15 -17.33 8.16
CA THR A 251 -3.03 -16.45 7.78
C THR A 251 -2.09 -16.15 8.96
N PHE A 252 -2.59 -16.07 10.19
CA PHE A 252 -1.76 -15.93 11.39
C PHE A 252 -0.83 -17.12 11.58
N GLU A 253 -1.36 -18.34 11.53
CA GLU A 253 -0.56 -19.56 11.67
C GLU A 253 0.54 -19.61 10.61
N MET A 254 0.19 -19.37 9.34
CA MET A 254 1.16 -19.36 8.25
C MET A 254 2.20 -18.24 8.39
N VAL A 255 1.82 -17.04 8.86
CA VAL A 255 2.78 -15.96 9.08
C VAL A 255 3.74 -16.31 10.21
N ARG A 256 3.25 -16.88 11.31
CA ARG A 256 4.10 -17.35 12.42
C ARG A 256 5.11 -18.40 11.94
N ASP A 257 4.71 -19.29 11.03
CA ASP A 257 5.53 -20.43 10.64
C ASP A 257 6.50 -20.11 9.49
N TYR A 258 6.17 -19.18 8.58
CA TYR A 258 6.96 -18.92 7.36
C TYR A 258 7.59 -17.51 7.25
N VAL A 259 7.20 -16.54 8.08
CA VAL A 259 7.70 -15.16 7.98
C VAL A 259 8.77 -14.91 9.03
N ASP A 260 9.95 -14.44 8.60
CA ASP A 260 11.11 -14.28 9.47
C ASP A 260 11.05 -12.99 10.29
N GLU A 261 10.45 -11.93 9.73
CA GLU A 261 10.42 -10.62 10.37
C GLU A 261 9.20 -9.80 9.91
N ILE A 262 8.67 -8.96 10.80
CA ILE A 262 7.63 -7.99 10.45
C ILE A 262 8.07 -6.60 10.93
N VAL A 263 8.09 -5.66 9.99
CA VAL A 263 8.36 -4.25 10.25
C VAL A 263 7.12 -3.41 9.97
N THR A 264 7.13 -2.17 10.46
CA THR A 264 6.05 -1.21 10.26
C THR A 264 6.57 0.04 9.59
N VAL A 265 5.75 0.73 8.79
CA VAL A 265 6.10 2.00 8.13
C VAL A 265 5.03 3.05 8.38
N SER A 266 5.45 4.30 8.53
CA SER A 266 4.54 5.43 8.71
C SER A 266 3.89 5.84 7.38
N ASP A 267 2.80 6.60 7.44
CA ASP A 267 2.19 7.17 6.23
C ASP A 267 3.15 8.12 5.49
N ASP A 268 4.05 8.81 6.20
CA ASP A 268 5.07 9.67 5.61
C ASP A 268 6.13 8.85 4.85
N ASP A 269 6.53 7.68 5.39
CA ASP A 269 7.44 6.74 4.71
C ASP A 269 6.78 6.22 3.42
N ILE A 270 5.50 5.86 3.48
CA ILE A 270 4.74 5.37 2.33
C ILE A 270 4.60 6.46 1.27
N ALA A 271 4.29 7.70 1.67
CA ALA A 271 4.18 8.82 0.73
C ALA A 271 5.51 9.10 0.01
N ARG A 272 6.64 9.05 0.74
CA ARG A 272 7.99 9.17 0.15
C ARG A 272 8.27 8.05 -0.85
N ALA A 273 7.89 6.81 -0.52
CA ALA A 273 8.07 5.66 -1.42
C ALA A 273 7.28 5.79 -2.72
N ILE A 274 6.05 6.31 -2.67
CA ILE A 274 5.24 6.54 -3.87
C ILE A 274 5.92 7.57 -4.79
N VAL A 275 6.44 8.67 -4.23
CA VAL A 275 7.19 9.67 -5.01
C VAL A 275 8.45 9.05 -5.64
N VAL A 276 9.21 8.25 -4.89
CA VAL A 276 10.38 7.54 -5.42
C VAL A 276 10.00 6.59 -6.55
N LEU A 277 8.91 5.82 -6.42
CA LEU A 277 8.44 4.91 -7.46
C LEU A 277 8.02 5.66 -8.73
N LEU A 278 7.33 6.79 -8.58
CA LEU A 278 6.95 7.65 -9.69
C LEU A 278 8.19 8.23 -10.40
N GLU A 279 9.19 8.68 -9.65
CA GLU A 279 10.37 9.36 -10.20
C GLU A 279 11.42 8.40 -10.75
N ARG A 280 11.64 7.25 -10.10
CA ARG A 280 12.75 6.34 -10.41
C ARG A 280 12.31 5.10 -11.17
N ALA A 281 11.14 4.54 -10.83
CA ALA A 281 10.59 3.36 -11.51
C ALA A 281 9.58 3.72 -12.61
N LYS A 282 9.06 4.96 -12.62
CA LYS A 282 8.00 5.42 -13.56
C LYS A 282 6.72 4.62 -13.44
N LEU A 283 6.45 4.10 -12.24
CA LEU A 283 5.28 3.29 -11.93
C LEU A 283 4.33 4.06 -11.03
N VAL A 284 3.04 3.99 -11.35
CA VAL A 284 1.96 4.42 -10.44
C VAL A 284 1.63 3.26 -9.53
N VAL A 285 1.84 3.45 -8.23
CA VAL A 285 1.68 2.43 -7.18
C VAL A 285 0.83 3.02 -6.07
N GLU A 286 -0.14 2.26 -5.57
CA GLU A 286 -0.98 2.68 -4.45
C GLU A 286 -0.22 2.56 -3.11
N PRO A 287 -0.70 3.17 -2.03
CA PRO A 287 0.05 3.22 -0.77
C PRO A 287 0.34 1.83 -0.16
N ALA A 288 -0.62 0.90 -0.22
CA ALA A 288 -0.39 -0.50 0.18
C ALA A 288 0.67 -1.21 -0.71
N GLY A 289 0.74 -0.86 -1.99
CA GLY A 289 1.72 -1.40 -2.93
C GLY A 289 3.14 -0.86 -2.70
N ALA A 290 3.25 0.36 -2.16
CA ALA A 290 4.54 1.01 -1.92
C ALA A 290 5.18 0.64 -0.56
N ALA A 291 4.47 -0.06 0.33
CA ALA A 291 4.93 -0.30 1.70
C ALA A 291 6.29 -1.03 1.78
N GLY A 292 6.55 -2.01 0.89
CA GLY A 292 7.85 -2.69 0.85
C GLY A 292 9.02 -1.76 0.50
N VAL A 293 8.81 -0.86 -0.47
CA VAL A 293 9.78 0.19 -0.82
C VAL A 293 9.93 1.21 0.31
N ALA A 294 8.83 1.57 0.98
CA ALA A 294 8.87 2.45 2.14
C ALA A 294 9.76 1.89 3.26
N ALA A 295 9.67 0.59 3.53
CA ALA A 295 10.51 -0.06 4.54
C ALA A 295 12.00 -0.03 4.15
N MET A 296 12.32 -0.23 2.86
CA MET A 296 13.71 -0.12 2.37
C MET A 296 14.25 1.30 2.53
N LEU A 297 13.48 2.32 2.11
CA LEU A 297 13.87 3.72 2.21
C LEU A 297 14.02 4.21 3.67
N ALA A 298 13.22 3.66 4.57
CA ALA A 298 13.27 3.97 6.00
C ALA A 298 14.39 3.23 6.75
N GLY A 299 15.22 2.44 6.05
CA GLY A 299 16.29 1.65 6.67
C GLY A 299 15.77 0.52 7.58
N LYS A 300 14.52 0.08 7.38
CA LYS A 300 13.87 -0.97 8.17
C LYS A 300 14.07 -2.36 7.59
N ILE A 301 14.73 -2.49 6.43
CA ILE A 301 15.06 -3.77 5.80
C ILE A 301 16.57 -3.95 5.89
N ASN A 302 17.00 -5.07 6.50
CA ASN A 302 18.39 -5.51 6.47
C ASN A 302 18.49 -6.70 5.54
N ALA A 303 19.28 -6.64 4.46
CA ALA A 303 19.50 -7.77 3.56
C ALA A 303 20.94 -7.72 3.02
N SER A 304 21.48 -8.88 2.64
CA SER A 304 22.84 -9.00 2.10
C SER A 304 22.89 -9.46 0.63
N GLY A 305 21.82 -10.08 0.15
CA GLY A 305 21.73 -10.65 -1.19
C GLY A 305 20.60 -10.06 -2.05
N PRO A 306 20.39 -10.60 -3.25
CA PRO A 306 19.33 -10.15 -4.16
C PRO A 306 17.97 -10.13 -3.46
N THR A 307 17.32 -8.98 -3.47
CA THR A 307 16.10 -8.73 -2.68
C THR A 307 14.95 -8.35 -3.61
N ALA A 308 13.79 -8.98 -3.46
CA ALA A 308 12.58 -8.62 -4.20
C ALA A 308 11.57 -7.90 -3.28
N THR A 309 10.80 -6.97 -3.83
CA THR A 309 9.60 -6.44 -3.18
C THR A 309 8.41 -6.42 -4.13
N ILE A 310 7.22 -6.62 -3.59
CA ILE A 310 5.98 -6.71 -4.36
C ILE A 310 5.28 -5.36 -4.36
N LEU A 311 5.16 -4.75 -5.54
CA LEU A 311 4.32 -3.58 -5.79
C LEU A 311 2.87 -4.05 -5.91
N SER A 312 2.22 -4.27 -4.76
CA SER A 312 1.01 -5.10 -4.69
C SER A 312 -0.21 -4.56 -5.45
N GLY A 313 -0.29 -3.26 -5.70
CA GLY A 313 -1.35 -2.68 -6.52
C GLY A 313 -1.12 -1.22 -6.91
N GLY A 314 -1.92 -0.74 -7.86
CA GLY A 314 -1.82 0.59 -8.47
C GLY A 314 -3.12 1.40 -8.42
N ASN A 315 -4.16 0.90 -7.73
CA ASN A 315 -5.50 1.49 -7.70
C ASN A 315 -5.61 2.68 -6.73
N ILE A 316 -4.89 3.76 -7.03
CA ILE A 316 -4.90 5.00 -6.27
C ILE A 316 -5.88 6.02 -6.86
N ASP A 317 -6.68 6.66 -5.99
CA ASP A 317 -7.53 7.78 -6.38
C ASP A 317 -6.65 8.98 -6.82
N PRO A 318 -6.90 9.63 -7.98
CA PRO A 318 -6.09 10.75 -8.44
C PRO A 318 -5.97 11.92 -7.44
N LEU A 319 -7.02 12.22 -6.67
CA LEU A 319 -6.99 13.26 -5.64
C LEU A 319 -6.17 12.81 -4.42
N LEU A 320 -6.20 11.52 -4.09
CA LEU A 320 -5.27 10.98 -3.09
C LEU A 320 -3.83 11.05 -3.59
N LEU A 321 -3.57 10.67 -4.84
CA LEU A 321 -2.24 10.74 -5.46
C LEU A 321 -1.69 12.18 -5.43
N GLN A 322 -2.49 13.18 -5.79
CA GLN A 322 -2.09 14.59 -5.71
C GLN A 322 -1.66 14.97 -4.28
N ARG A 323 -2.45 14.62 -3.27
CA ARG A 323 -2.12 14.90 -1.86
C ARG A 323 -0.86 14.17 -1.41
N VAL A 324 -0.70 12.91 -1.82
CA VAL A 324 0.46 12.08 -1.52
C VAL A 324 1.74 12.65 -2.16
N ILE A 325 1.67 13.12 -3.40
CA ILE A 325 2.81 13.79 -4.05
C ILE A 325 3.22 15.01 -3.25
N GLY A 326 2.27 15.87 -2.85
CA GLY A 326 2.54 17.03 -2.00
C GLY A 326 3.21 16.64 -0.67
N HIS A 327 2.65 15.66 0.04
CA HIS A 327 3.21 15.18 1.32
C HIS A 327 4.59 14.53 1.14
N GLY A 328 4.78 13.72 0.09
CA GLY A 328 6.05 13.04 -0.18
C GLY A 328 7.17 14.02 -0.57
N LEU A 329 6.85 15.08 -1.33
CA LEU A 329 7.77 16.18 -1.61
C LEU A 329 8.14 16.94 -0.33
N ALA A 330 7.17 17.20 0.55
CA ALA A 330 7.42 17.83 1.85
C ALA A 330 8.30 16.94 2.76
N ALA A 331 8.00 15.64 2.84
CA ALA A 331 8.78 14.66 3.61
C ALA A 331 10.21 14.48 3.09
N SER A 332 10.44 14.79 1.81
CA SER A 332 11.77 14.80 1.18
C SER A 332 12.45 16.18 1.25
N ALA A 333 11.88 17.11 2.03
CA ALA A 333 12.33 18.50 2.16
C ALA A 333 12.51 19.21 0.81
N ARG A 334 11.69 18.86 -0.19
CA ARG A 334 11.60 19.50 -1.53
C ARG A 334 10.43 20.47 -1.64
N TYR A 335 9.53 20.43 -0.67
CA TYR A 335 8.47 21.40 -0.46
C TYR A 335 8.56 21.87 1.00
N MET A 336 8.82 23.15 1.21
CA MET A 336 9.09 23.70 2.55
C MET A 336 8.13 24.84 2.87
N LYS A 337 7.58 24.82 4.08
CA LYS A 337 6.77 25.89 4.65
C LYS A 337 7.61 26.71 5.61
N LEU A 338 7.69 28.01 5.36
CA LEU A 338 8.36 29.01 6.17
C LEU A 338 7.33 29.97 6.74
N ARG A 339 7.39 30.24 8.04
CA ARG A 339 6.68 31.37 8.66
C ARG A 339 7.69 32.46 8.98
N ILE A 340 7.40 33.66 8.51
CA ILE A 340 8.31 34.80 8.56
C ILE A 340 7.57 35.95 9.22
N LEU A 341 8.11 36.45 10.33
CA LEU A 341 7.62 37.68 10.95
C LEU A 341 8.24 38.88 10.23
N LEU A 342 7.37 39.76 9.75
CA LEU A 342 7.76 40.96 9.01
C LEU A 342 7.22 42.22 9.71
N PRO A 343 7.94 43.34 9.65
CA PRO A 343 7.37 44.64 10.01
C PRO A 343 6.27 45.05 9.01
N ASP A 344 5.18 45.66 9.48
CA ASP A 344 4.09 46.15 8.61
C ASP A 344 4.46 47.45 7.86
N ILE A 345 5.42 47.35 6.94
CA ILE A 345 5.87 48.46 6.08
C ILE A 345 5.93 48.05 4.60
N PRO A 346 5.73 48.98 3.66
CA PRO A 346 5.78 48.68 2.23
C PRO A 346 7.11 48.04 1.79
N GLY A 347 7.03 47.05 0.88
CA GLY A 347 8.20 46.44 0.24
C GLY A 347 8.73 45.16 0.90
N GLN A 348 8.26 44.76 2.08
CA GLN A 348 8.74 43.54 2.75
C GLN A 348 8.50 42.28 1.93
N LEU A 349 7.32 42.13 1.31
CA LEU A 349 6.99 41.00 0.44
C LEU A 349 7.94 40.90 -0.77
N VAL A 350 8.28 42.05 -1.37
CA VAL A 350 9.22 42.10 -2.50
C VAL A 350 10.60 41.64 -2.03
N ARG A 351 11.06 42.15 -0.88
CA ARG A 351 12.36 41.77 -0.31
C ARG A 351 12.44 40.29 0.02
N THR A 352 11.41 39.71 0.65
CA THR A 352 11.38 38.26 0.93
C THR A 352 11.37 37.43 -0.34
N ALA A 353 10.59 37.83 -1.36
CA ALA A 353 10.55 37.13 -2.64
C ALA A 353 11.89 37.21 -3.39
N SER A 354 12.57 38.36 -3.35
CA SER A 354 13.90 38.54 -3.94
C SER A 354 14.94 37.62 -3.30
N ILE A 355 14.97 37.52 -1.97
CA ILE A 355 15.91 36.63 -1.25
C ILE A 355 15.68 35.17 -1.64
N VAL A 356 14.41 34.74 -1.69
CA VAL A 356 14.06 33.36 -2.10
C VAL A 356 14.50 33.09 -3.55
N ALA A 357 14.29 34.05 -4.45
CA ALA A 357 14.71 33.95 -5.84
C ALA A 357 16.24 33.92 -6.00
N GLU A 358 16.97 34.76 -5.27
CA GLU A 358 18.44 34.78 -5.24
C GLU A 358 19.02 33.46 -4.71
N ALA A 359 18.33 32.85 -3.75
CA ALA A 359 18.64 31.52 -3.25
C ALA A 359 18.30 30.39 -4.24
N ASN A 360 17.69 30.69 -5.40
CA ASN A 360 17.24 29.73 -6.42
C ASN A 360 16.11 28.79 -5.97
N ALA A 361 15.21 29.27 -5.11
CA ALA A 361 13.97 28.59 -4.75
C ALA A 361 12.75 29.24 -5.44
N ASN A 362 11.73 28.43 -5.71
CA ASN A 362 10.47 28.90 -6.29
C ASN A 362 9.43 29.08 -5.20
N VAL A 363 8.66 30.17 -5.27
CA VAL A 363 7.51 30.40 -4.39
C VAL A 363 6.27 29.75 -5.02
N VAL A 364 5.63 28.85 -4.28
CA VAL A 364 4.39 28.16 -4.71
C VAL A 364 3.15 28.86 -4.15
N GLU A 365 3.20 29.22 -2.87
CA GLU A 365 2.08 29.85 -2.18
C GLU A 365 2.60 30.95 -1.23
N VAL A 366 1.81 32.03 -1.14
CA VAL A 366 2.07 33.14 -0.24
C VAL A 366 0.78 33.44 0.52
N ILE A 367 0.81 33.26 1.85
CA ILE A 367 -0.27 33.63 2.74
C ILE A 367 0.24 34.74 3.65
N HIS A 368 -0.39 35.91 3.57
CA HIS A 368 -0.02 37.08 4.37
C HIS A 368 -1.17 37.40 5.33
N THR A 369 -0.95 37.21 6.64
CA THR A 369 -2.02 37.38 7.65
C THR A 369 -1.66 38.45 8.67
N ARG A 370 -2.70 39.20 9.08
CA ARG A 370 -2.68 40.20 10.16
C ARG A 370 -3.43 39.71 11.41
N HIS A 371 -3.90 38.46 11.40
CA HIS A 371 -4.93 37.95 12.32
C HIS A 371 -4.47 36.83 13.27
N ALA A 372 -3.17 36.54 13.36
CA ALA A 372 -2.67 35.63 14.39
C ALA A 372 -2.81 36.31 15.76
N THR A 373 -3.58 35.69 16.65
CA THR A 373 -4.01 36.21 17.97
C THR A 373 -2.87 36.52 18.97
N GLU A 374 -1.61 36.28 18.59
CA GLU A 374 -0.43 36.43 19.44
C GLU A 374 0.62 37.43 18.89
N LEU A 375 0.32 38.15 17.81
CA LEU A 375 1.29 39.09 17.21
C LEU A 375 1.22 40.50 17.83
N PRO A 376 2.37 41.18 18.03
CA PRO A 376 2.39 42.62 18.27
C PRO A 376 1.65 43.35 17.13
N ILE A 377 0.91 44.42 17.45
CA ILE A 377 0.10 45.21 16.50
C ILE A 377 0.90 45.72 15.27
N SER A 378 2.24 45.81 15.40
CA SER A 378 3.16 46.28 14.36
C SER A 378 3.76 45.21 13.46
N GLU A 379 3.43 43.93 13.67
CA GLU A 379 4.00 42.80 12.93
C GLU A 379 2.94 42.05 12.12
N VAL A 380 3.37 41.53 10.97
CA VAL A 380 2.58 40.66 10.10
C VAL A 380 3.29 39.33 9.89
N GLU A 381 2.52 38.25 9.84
CA GLU A 381 3.06 36.92 9.55
C GLU A 381 2.90 36.62 8.06
N LEU A 382 4.02 36.31 7.43
CA LEU A 382 4.09 35.78 6.08
C LEU A 382 4.37 34.29 6.14
N GLU A 383 3.42 33.49 5.70
CA GLU A 383 3.61 32.08 5.43
C GLU A 383 3.96 31.90 3.95
N LEU A 384 5.19 31.45 3.68
CA LEU A 384 5.70 31.12 2.35
C LEU A 384 5.81 29.63 2.18
N HIS A 385 5.26 29.10 1.08
CA HIS A 385 5.54 27.73 0.66
C HIS A 385 6.46 27.79 -0.54
N ILE A 386 7.58 27.08 -0.45
CA ILE A 386 8.64 27.13 -1.45
C ILE A 386 9.02 25.72 -1.92
N GLU A 387 9.35 25.62 -3.21
CA GLU A 387 10.02 24.46 -3.79
C GLU A 387 11.53 24.60 -3.62
N THR A 388 12.14 23.54 -3.09
CA THR A 388 13.57 23.47 -2.82
C THR A 388 14.17 22.21 -3.47
N ARG A 389 15.50 22.07 -3.37
CA ARG A 389 16.24 20.95 -3.98
C ARG A 389 16.57 19.87 -2.95
N GLY A 390 15.86 19.86 -1.82
CA GLY A 390 16.14 19.02 -0.66
C GLY A 390 16.48 19.86 0.58
N HIS A 391 16.82 19.16 1.67
CA HIS A 391 16.97 19.74 3.00
C HIS A 391 18.04 20.84 3.06
N GLU A 392 19.25 20.59 2.54
CA GLU A 392 20.34 21.57 2.56
C GLU A 392 19.99 22.87 1.83
N HIS A 393 19.33 22.76 0.67
CA HIS A 393 18.88 23.94 -0.07
C HIS A 393 17.78 24.70 0.67
N GLY A 394 16.82 23.99 1.29
CA GLY A 394 15.79 24.62 2.11
C GLY A 394 16.36 25.37 3.32
N GLU A 395 17.32 24.78 4.03
CA GLU A 395 18.02 25.45 5.13
C GLU A 395 18.84 26.66 4.65
N ALA A 396 19.46 26.58 3.47
CA ALA A 396 20.16 27.72 2.88
C ALA A 396 19.20 28.89 2.59
N VAL A 397 18.00 28.62 2.07
CA VAL A 397 16.97 29.65 1.85
C VAL A 397 16.50 30.24 3.18
N ALA A 398 16.22 29.40 4.18
CA ALA A 398 15.82 29.85 5.51
C ALA A 398 16.91 30.71 6.17
N GLN A 399 18.18 30.33 6.01
CA GLN A 399 19.31 31.08 6.54
C GLN A 399 19.48 32.44 5.83
N ALA A 400 19.34 32.51 4.51
CA ALA A 400 19.41 33.78 3.77
C ALA A 400 18.34 34.78 4.24
N LEU A 401 17.14 34.30 4.58
CA LEU A 401 16.08 35.12 5.17
C LEU A 401 16.43 35.57 6.59
N ARG A 402 17.03 34.71 7.42
CA ARG A 402 17.51 35.08 8.77
C ARG A 402 18.63 36.13 8.71
N ASP A 403 19.58 35.97 7.80
CA ASP A 403 20.69 36.90 7.58
C ASP A 403 20.20 38.28 7.12
N ALA A 404 19.07 38.33 6.42
CA ALA A 404 18.39 39.57 6.05
C ALA A 404 17.64 40.26 7.20
N GLY A 405 17.65 39.66 8.41
CA GLY A 405 17.07 40.21 9.62
C GLY A 405 15.65 39.74 9.92
N TYR A 406 15.16 38.68 9.25
CA TYR A 406 13.84 38.13 9.53
C TYR A 406 13.86 37.02 10.57
N THR A 407 12.79 36.93 11.36
CA THR A 407 12.56 35.76 12.21
C THR A 407 11.85 34.70 11.39
N VAL A 408 12.55 33.59 11.11
CA VAL A 408 12.06 32.50 10.23
C VAL A 408 11.89 31.21 11.03
N ARG A 409 10.67 30.67 11.01
CA ARG A 409 10.34 29.36 11.57
C ARG A 409 10.10 28.37 10.44
N VAL A 410 10.76 27.22 10.51
CA VAL A 410 10.67 26.15 9.50
C VAL A 410 9.77 25.03 10.04
N GLY A 411 8.75 24.65 9.26
CA GLY A 411 8.05 23.38 9.49
C GLY A 411 7.17 23.28 10.75
N GLU A 412 6.78 24.38 11.40
CA GLU A 412 5.81 24.31 12.51
C GLU A 412 4.46 23.77 12.01
N LYS A 413 4.16 22.52 12.41
CA LYS A 413 2.79 21.97 12.42
C LYS A 413 2.00 22.79 13.46
N TYR A 414 0.75 23.11 13.14
CA TYR A 414 -0.21 23.74 14.06
C TYR A 414 -0.38 22.93 15.35
#